data_AF-D6XTI2-F1
#
_entry.id   AF-D6XTI2-F1
#
_cell.length_a   1.000
_cell.length_b   1.000
_cell.length_c   1.000
_cell.angle_alpha   90.00
_cell.angle_beta   90.00
_cell.angle_gamma   90.00
#
_symmetry.space_group_name_H-M   'P 1'
#
loop_
_entity.id
_entity.type
_entity.pdbx_description
1 polymer ?
#
loop_
_entity_poly.entity_id
_entity_poly.type
_entity_poly.pdbx_seq_one_letter_code
_entity_poly.pdbx_strand_id
1 'polypeptide(L)'
;MIAMNKSELLDVMRREVGMSYDRAVDRDDFLVRIMDAIHLLTGERATVSAYEYDTYGNNQLFYQRTSRRGQKTPLHFEGWTGLSEAGHIMCMKRNDCLNVMIPVMKDDRIHVRLTISIETADYEVTIEDFIFCEELIYFIQSKRSRLP
;
A
#
# COMPACT_ATOMS: atom_id res chain seq x y z
N MET A 1 9.37 4.06 22.86
CA MET A 1 9.19 4.54 21.47
C MET A 1 8.94 6.03 21.56
N ILE A 2 9.76 6.84 20.91
CA ILE A 2 9.41 8.25 20.68
C ILE A 2 8.15 8.22 19.84
N ALA A 3 7.08 8.84 20.32
CA ALA A 3 5.86 9.01 19.53
C ALA A 3 6.19 9.98 18.39
N MET A 4 6.63 9.43 17.25
CA MET A 4 6.82 10.21 16.04
C MET A 4 5.45 10.76 15.64
N ASN A 5 5.35 12.07 15.42
CA ASN A 5 4.09 12.65 14.98
C ASN A 5 3.80 12.19 13.53
N LYS A 6 2.53 12.23 13.13
CA LYS A 6 2.09 11.70 11.83
C LYS A 6 2.80 12.36 10.64
N SER A 7 3.02 13.67 10.70
CA SER A 7 3.67 14.42 9.63
C SER A 7 5.11 13.93 9.41
N GLU A 8 5.87 13.76 10.50
CA GLU A 8 7.21 13.17 10.45
C GLU A 8 7.20 11.74 9.87
N LEU A 9 6.20 10.92 10.22
CA LEU A 9 6.04 9.59 9.64
C LEU A 9 5.87 9.64 8.12
N LEU A 10 4.98 10.49 7.63
CA LEU A 10 4.72 10.64 6.19
C LEU A 10 5.94 11.18 5.45
N ASP A 11 6.69 12.12 6.02
CA ASP A 11 7.91 12.66 5.41
C ASP A 11 9.02 11.60 5.33
N VAL A 12 9.19 10.80 6.38
CA VAL A 12 10.11 9.67 6.35
C VAL A 12 9.65 8.64 5.31
N MET A 13 8.36 8.30 5.24
CA MET A 13 7.82 7.41 4.21
C MET A 13 8.10 7.93 2.80
N ARG A 14 7.84 9.22 2.51
CA ARG A 14 8.13 9.84 1.21
C ARG A 14 9.61 9.73 0.84
N ARG A 15 10.50 9.99 1.80
CA ARG A 15 11.94 9.85 1.58
C ARG A 15 12.33 8.41 1.26
N GLU A 16 11.80 7.43 2.01
CA GLU A 16 12.07 6.01 1.75
C GLU A 16 11.51 5.55 0.40
N VAL A 17 10.35 6.06 -0.02
CA VAL A 17 9.78 5.83 -1.35
C VAL A 17 10.72 6.36 -2.44
N GLY A 18 11.18 7.61 -2.32
CA GLY A 18 12.12 8.20 -3.28
C GLY A 18 13.43 7.41 -3.39
N MET A 19 14.04 7.06 -2.25
CA MET A 19 15.26 6.24 -2.25
C MET A 19 15.04 4.83 -2.82
N SER A 20 13.87 4.23 -2.54
CA SER A 20 13.51 2.92 -3.08
C SER A 20 13.33 3.00 -4.60
N TYR A 21 12.75 4.08 -5.11
CA TYR A 21 12.58 4.28 -6.54
C TYR A 21 13.93 4.35 -7.24
N ASP A 22 14.90 5.11 -6.71
CA ASP A 22 16.23 5.23 -7.32
C ASP A 22 17.03 3.92 -7.30
N ARG A 23 16.87 3.12 -6.24
CA ARG A 23 17.65 1.89 -6.02
C ARG A 23 17.03 0.64 -6.63
N ALA A 24 15.73 0.64 -6.86
CA ALA A 24 15.03 -0.53 -7.34
C ALA A 24 15.43 -0.86 -8.78
N VAL A 25 15.62 -2.16 -9.06
CA VAL A 25 16.01 -2.64 -10.40
C VAL A 25 14.84 -2.54 -11.38
N ASP A 26 13.64 -2.84 -10.92
CA ASP A 26 12.40 -2.82 -11.69
C ASP A 26 11.21 -2.46 -10.78
N ARG A 27 10.00 -2.44 -11.36
CA ARG A 27 8.76 -2.15 -10.62
C ARG A 27 8.51 -3.15 -9.49
N ASP A 28 8.80 -4.42 -9.69
CA ASP A 28 8.42 -5.46 -8.73
C ASP A 28 9.36 -5.41 -7.51
N ASP A 29 10.66 -5.19 -7.73
CA ASP A 29 11.63 -4.85 -6.68
C ASP A 29 11.25 -3.54 -5.97
N PHE A 30 10.80 -2.53 -6.72
CA PHE A 30 10.32 -1.28 -6.14
C PHE A 30 9.12 -1.50 -5.20
N LEU A 31 8.12 -2.26 -5.65
CA LEU A 31 6.93 -2.62 -4.87
C LEU A 31 7.31 -3.32 -3.56
N VAL A 32 8.20 -4.33 -3.62
CA VAL A 32 8.66 -5.03 -2.42
C VAL A 32 9.33 -4.05 -1.43
N ARG A 33 10.20 -3.17 -1.94
CA ARG A 33 10.93 -2.20 -1.10
C ARG A 33 10.02 -1.20 -0.41
N ILE A 34 9.05 -0.61 -1.12
CA ILE A 34 8.11 0.35 -0.51
C ILE A 34 7.23 -0.34 0.53
N MET A 35 6.81 -1.58 0.28
CA MET A 35 5.96 -2.32 1.22
C MET A 35 6.74 -2.70 2.48
N ASP A 36 7.99 -3.13 2.33
CA ASP A 36 8.90 -3.34 3.47
C ASP A 36 9.16 -2.05 4.24
N ALA A 37 9.39 -0.93 3.56
CA ALA A 37 9.59 0.36 4.22
C ALA A 37 8.35 0.78 5.04
N ILE A 38 7.15 0.68 4.46
CA ILE A 38 5.89 0.99 5.17
C ILE A 38 5.71 0.06 6.39
N HIS A 39 5.97 -1.24 6.23
CA HIS A 39 5.87 -2.20 7.32
C HIS A 39 6.85 -1.86 8.47
N LEU A 40 8.11 -1.54 8.15
CA LEU A 40 9.12 -1.19 9.15
C LEU A 40 8.84 0.15 9.83
N LEU A 41 8.44 1.18 9.07
CA LEU A 41 8.17 2.52 9.60
C LEU A 41 6.95 2.57 10.51
N THR A 42 5.99 1.66 10.31
CA THR A 42 4.85 1.47 11.21
C THR A 42 5.20 0.65 12.46
N GLY A 43 6.48 0.34 12.69
CA GLY A 43 6.93 -0.53 13.78
C GLY A 43 6.36 -1.94 13.67
N GLU A 44 6.17 -2.43 12.44
CA GLU A 44 5.64 -3.76 12.10
C GLU A 44 4.22 -4.01 12.66
N ARG A 45 3.47 -2.91 12.88
CA ARG A 45 2.05 -2.93 13.26
C ARG A 45 1.12 -2.96 12.07
N ALA A 46 1.61 -2.61 10.88
CA ALA A 46 0.83 -2.72 9.66
C ALA A 46 0.99 -4.11 9.02
N THR A 47 -0.12 -4.71 8.59
CA THR A 47 -0.09 -5.75 7.56
C THR A 47 -0.11 -5.05 6.21
N VAL A 48 0.82 -5.40 5.33
CA VAL A 48 0.90 -4.85 3.98
C VAL A 48 0.86 -6.00 2.98
N SER A 49 0.10 -5.84 1.90
CA SER A 49 0.04 -6.82 0.82
C SER A 49 -0.11 -6.17 -0.54
N ALA A 50 0.40 -6.83 -1.57
CA ALA A 50 0.26 -6.42 -2.95
C ALA A 50 -0.33 -7.59 -3.75
N TYR A 51 -1.37 -7.29 -4.52
CA TYR A 51 -2.02 -8.22 -5.43
C TYR A 51 -1.76 -7.78 -6.85
N GLU A 52 -1.31 -8.68 -7.69
CA GLU A 52 -1.22 -8.46 -9.13
C GLU A 52 -2.47 -8.97 -9.82
N TYR A 53 -2.90 -8.25 -10.85
CA TYR A 53 -4.06 -8.59 -11.65
C TYR A 53 -3.61 -8.98 -13.07
N ASP A 54 -4.18 -10.06 -13.59
CA ASP A 54 -4.01 -10.45 -14.98
C ASP A 54 -4.96 -9.69 -15.91
N THR A 55 -4.86 -9.94 -17.22
CA THR A 55 -5.71 -9.29 -18.23
C THR A 55 -7.20 -9.64 -18.12
N TYR A 56 -7.55 -10.70 -17.40
CA TYR A 56 -8.92 -11.18 -17.16
C TYR A 56 -9.48 -10.69 -15.82
N GLY A 57 -8.69 -9.93 -15.04
CA GLY A 57 -9.09 -9.43 -13.73
C GLY A 57 -8.92 -10.45 -12.60
N ASN A 58 -8.30 -11.62 -12.86
CA ASN A 58 -7.94 -12.52 -11.77
C ASN A 58 -6.78 -11.91 -10.99
N ASN A 59 -6.85 -11.97 -9.67
CA ASN A 59 -5.76 -11.49 -8.83
C ASN A 59 -5.00 -12.64 -8.17
N GLN A 60 -3.71 -12.39 -7.95
CA GLN A 60 -2.82 -13.26 -7.18
C GLN A 60 -2.06 -12.44 -6.15
N LEU A 61 -1.81 -13.03 -4.99
CA LEU A 61 -0.95 -12.40 -3.98
C LEU A 61 0.49 -12.40 -4.50
N PHE A 62 1.03 -11.21 -4.74
CA PHE A 62 2.42 -11.01 -5.16
C PHE A 62 3.34 -10.86 -3.95
N TYR A 63 2.90 -10.12 -2.93
CA TYR A 63 3.71 -9.82 -1.75
C TYR A 63 2.89 -9.66 -0.49
N GLN A 64 3.43 -10.07 0.67
CA GLN A 64 2.80 -9.83 1.96
C GLN A 64 3.82 -9.76 3.12
N ARG A 65 3.60 -8.80 4.02
CA ARG A 65 4.13 -8.79 5.40
C ARG A 65 2.96 -8.66 6.36
N THR A 66 2.92 -9.52 7.38
CA THR A 66 1.89 -9.51 8.41
C THR A 66 2.37 -8.78 9.66
N SER A 67 1.46 -8.09 10.36
CA SER A 67 1.80 -7.46 11.62
C SER A 67 2.34 -8.47 12.65
N ARG A 68 3.32 -8.06 13.47
CA ARG A 68 3.89 -8.92 14.52
C ARG A 68 2.90 -9.28 15.63
N ARG A 69 1.79 -8.55 15.73
CA ARG A 69 0.74 -8.78 16.73
C ARG A 69 -0.26 -9.87 16.35
N GLY A 70 -0.13 -10.47 15.16
CA GLY A 70 -0.87 -11.69 14.81
C GLY A 70 -2.37 -11.48 14.58
N GLN A 71 -2.82 -10.24 14.37
CA GLN A 71 -4.21 -10.02 13.97
C GLN A 71 -4.44 -10.60 12.57
N LYS A 72 -5.39 -11.54 12.49
CA LYS A 72 -5.99 -11.97 11.24
C LYS A 72 -6.85 -10.81 10.72
N THR A 73 -6.26 -9.88 9.98
CA THR A 73 -7.07 -8.95 9.19
C THR A 73 -7.81 -9.80 8.16
N PRO A 74 -9.16 -9.79 8.13
CA PRO A 74 -9.88 -10.54 7.11
C PRO A 74 -9.50 -9.95 5.75
N LEU A 75 -8.74 -10.72 4.96
CA LEU A 75 -8.21 -10.34 3.65
C LEU A 75 -9.28 -10.16 2.56
N HIS A 76 -10.55 -10.43 2.88
CA HIS A 76 -11.65 -10.38 1.92
C HIS A 76 -12.70 -9.36 2.33
N PHE A 77 -12.62 -8.19 1.69
CA PHE A 77 -13.64 -7.13 1.76
C PHE A 77 -14.46 -7.17 0.47
N GLU A 78 -15.22 -8.24 0.26
CA GLU A 78 -15.84 -8.62 -1.03
C GLU A 78 -16.74 -7.56 -1.70
N GLY A 79 -17.15 -6.50 -0.99
CA GLY A 79 -17.89 -5.37 -1.58
C GLY A 79 -17.04 -4.15 -1.95
N TRP A 80 -15.92 -3.92 -1.26
CA TRP A 80 -15.10 -2.70 -1.39
C TRP A 80 -13.92 -2.89 -2.32
N THR A 81 -13.49 -4.14 -2.50
CA THR A 81 -12.49 -4.50 -3.50
C THR A 81 -12.90 -4.05 -4.90
N GLY A 82 -14.19 -4.17 -5.24
CA GLY A 82 -14.70 -3.73 -6.55
C GLY A 82 -14.55 -2.24 -6.83
N LEU A 83 -14.70 -1.38 -5.81
CA LEU A 83 -14.46 0.07 -5.97
C LEU A 83 -12.97 0.39 -6.14
N SER A 84 -12.10 -0.33 -5.43
CA SER A 84 -10.66 -0.22 -5.63
C SER A 84 -10.25 -0.72 -7.02
N GLU A 85 -10.83 -1.83 -7.49
CA GLU A 85 -10.62 -2.37 -8.84
C GLU A 85 -11.09 -1.43 -9.95
N ALA A 86 -12.04 -0.53 -9.65
CA ALA A 86 -12.45 0.57 -10.52
C ALA A 86 -11.48 1.78 -10.50
N GLY A 87 -10.39 1.73 -9.73
CA GLY A 87 -9.34 2.76 -9.71
C GLY A 87 -9.44 3.77 -8.56
N HIS A 88 -10.34 3.57 -7.59
CA HIS A 88 -10.46 4.47 -6.44
C HIS A 88 -9.57 4.05 -5.26
N ILE A 89 -8.89 5.02 -4.62
CA ILE A 89 -8.25 4.79 -3.32
C ILE A 89 -9.35 4.60 -2.28
N MET A 90 -9.36 3.45 -1.63
CA MET A 90 -10.35 3.11 -0.61
C MET A 90 -9.72 3.16 0.76
N CYS A 91 -10.40 3.80 1.70
CA CYS A 91 -9.92 3.98 3.07
C CYS A 91 -11.06 3.63 4.04
N MET A 92 -10.87 2.60 4.85
CA MET A 92 -11.92 2.05 5.71
C MET A 92 -11.42 1.81 7.12
N LYS A 93 -12.13 2.35 8.11
CA LYS A 93 -11.87 2.07 9.53
C LYS A 93 -12.90 1.08 10.07
N ARG A 94 -12.45 -0.07 10.59
CA ARG A 94 -13.30 -1.11 11.20
C ARG A 94 -12.53 -1.85 12.29
N ASN A 95 -13.16 -2.08 13.45
CA ASN A 95 -12.61 -2.87 14.56
C ASN A 95 -11.18 -2.45 14.94
N ASP A 96 -10.97 -1.16 15.15
CA ASP A 96 -9.66 -0.57 15.43
C ASP A 96 -8.60 -0.88 14.37
N CYS A 97 -8.99 -1.19 13.13
CA CYS A 97 -8.09 -1.32 11.99
C CYS A 97 -8.46 -0.33 10.88
N LEU A 98 -7.46 0.32 10.30
CA LEU A 98 -7.56 1.15 9.11
C LEU A 98 -7.06 0.29 7.97
N ASN A 99 -7.88 0.15 6.94
CA ASN A 99 -7.53 -0.55 5.73
C ASN A 99 -7.52 0.46 4.59
N VAL A 100 -6.35 0.66 3.99
CA VAL A 100 -6.16 1.47 2.81
C VAL A 100 -5.90 0.54 1.64
N MET A 101 -6.68 0.68 0.57
CA MET A 101 -6.47 -0.03 -0.70
C MET A 101 -6.10 1.00 -1.76
N ILE A 102 -4.96 0.78 -2.41
CA ILE A 102 -4.37 1.69 -3.37
C ILE A 102 -4.29 0.95 -4.71
N PRO A 103 -5.19 1.24 -5.66
CA PRO A 103 -5.14 0.63 -6.98
C PRO A 103 -4.13 1.35 -7.86
N VAL A 104 -3.36 0.56 -8.61
CA VAL A 104 -2.43 1.03 -9.63
C VAL A 104 -2.97 0.59 -10.98
N MET A 105 -3.44 1.58 -11.75
CA MET A 105 -4.07 1.35 -13.05
C MET A 105 -3.03 1.39 -14.18
N LYS A 106 -3.26 0.60 -15.23
CA LYS A 106 -2.56 0.63 -16.51
C LYS A 106 -3.58 0.39 -17.62
N ASP A 107 -3.64 1.28 -18.60
CA ASP A 107 -4.57 1.17 -19.74
C ASP A 107 -6.04 0.92 -19.30
N ASP A 108 -6.51 1.72 -18.33
CA ASP A 108 -7.85 1.65 -17.72
C ASP A 108 -8.19 0.32 -17.01
N ARG A 109 -7.16 -0.48 -16.66
CA ARG A 109 -7.32 -1.72 -15.90
C ARG A 109 -6.45 -1.70 -14.66
N ILE A 110 -6.93 -2.32 -13.59
CA ILE A 110 -6.08 -2.52 -12.41
C ILE A 110 -4.96 -3.49 -12.77
N HIS A 111 -3.72 -3.07 -12.51
CA HIS A 111 -2.53 -3.90 -12.68
C HIS A 111 -2.06 -4.44 -11.34
N VAL A 112 -2.05 -3.58 -10.32
CA VAL A 112 -1.67 -3.93 -8.95
C VAL A 112 -2.65 -3.29 -7.97
N ARG A 113 -2.98 -3.99 -6.88
CA ARG A 113 -3.61 -3.40 -5.71
C ARG A 113 -2.68 -3.53 -4.52
N LEU A 114 -2.31 -2.40 -3.91
CA LEU A 114 -1.68 -2.42 -2.59
C LEU A 114 -2.75 -2.36 -1.51
N THR A 115 -2.49 -3.03 -0.40
CA THR A 115 -3.34 -3.00 0.79
C THR A 115 -2.46 -2.76 2.00
N ILE A 116 -2.82 -1.76 2.79
CA ILE A 116 -2.13 -1.39 4.04
C ILE A 116 -3.19 -1.43 5.14
N SER A 117 -3.00 -2.33 6.10
CA SER A 117 -3.89 -2.53 7.24
C SER A 117 -3.16 -2.17 8.53
N ILE A 118 -3.51 -1.06 9.16
CA ILE A 118 -2.83 -0.53 10.35
C ILE A 118 -3.77 -0.63 11.56
N GLU A 119 -3.25 -1.00 12.74
CA GLU A 119 -3.97 -0.86 14.01
C GLU A 119 -4.15 0.64 14.35
N THR A 120 -5.39 1.09 14.55
CA THR A 120 -5.84 2.50 14.55
C THR A 120 -6.17 3.09 15.90
N ALA A 121 -5.75 2.45 17.00
CA ALA A 121 -5.99 3.01 18.32
C ALA A 121 -5.63 4.52 18.38
N ASP A 122 -4.59 4.93 17.64
CA ASP A 122 -4.08 6.30 17.64
C ASP A 122 -3.84 6.94 16.24
N TYR A 123 -4.28 6.32 15.13
CA TYR A 123 -4.05 6.87 13.78
C TYR A 123 -5.32 7.53 13.20
N GLU A 124 -5.25 8.83 12.97
CA GLU A 124 -6.29 9.62 12.29
C GLU A 124 -5.96 9.77 10.81
N VAL A 125 -6.92 9.44 9.93
CA VAL A 125 -6.78 9.61 8.49
C VAL A 125 -6.99 11.07 8.13
N THR A 126 -6.10 11.65 7.33
CA THR A 126 -6.18 13.02 6.84
C THR A 126 -5.94 13.07 5.32
N ILE A 127 -6.14 14.24 4.73
CA ILE A 127 -5.91 14.45 3.29
C ILE A 127 -4.46 14.16 2.86
N GLU A 128 -3.49 14.34 3.76
CA GLU A 128 -2.07 14.06 3.49
C GLU A 128 -1.81 12.58 3.19
N ASP A 129 -2.62 11.67 3.74
CA ASP A 129 -2.50 10.23 3.47
C ASP A 129 -2.98 9.90 2.06
N PHE A 130 -4.06 10.55 1.60
CA PHE A 130 -4.57 10.38 0.25
C PHE A 130 -3.59 10.95 -0.77
N ILE A 131 -3.02 12.13 -0.51
CA ILE A 131 -1.95 12.71 -1.34
C ILE A 131 -0.77 11.74 -1.40
N PHE A 132 -0.33 11.19 -0.26
CA PHE A 132 0.75 10.20 -0.25
C PHE A 132 0.40 8.93 -1.07
N CYS A 133 -0.84 8.45 -1.00
CA CYS A 133 -1.28 7.31 -1.81
C CYS A 133 -1.25 7.63 -3.31
N GLU A 134 -1.67 8.82 -3.72
CA GLU A 134 -1.59 9.27 -5.12
C GLU A 134 -0.14 9.38 -5.59
N GLU A 135 0.74 9.98 -4.79
CA GLU A 135 2.19 10.04 -5.05
C GLU A 135 2.76 8.63 -5.28
N LEU A 136 2.38 7.68 -4.42
CA LEU A 136 2.81 6.30 -4.53
C LEU A 136 2.37 5.65 -5.85
N ILE A 137 1.11 5.87 -6.28
CA ILE A 137 0.61 5.41 -7.57
C ILE A 137 1.49 5.94 -8.70
N TYR A 138 1.80 7.24 -8.71
CA TYR A 138 2.65 7.84 -9.74
C TYR A 138 4.07 7.24 -9.77
N PHE A 139 4.68 7.00 -8.62
CA PHE A 139 5.99 6.34 -8.57
C PHE A 139 5.93 4.91 -9.12
N ILE A 140 4.89 4.15 -8.79
CA ILE A 140 4.76 2.76 -9.27
C ILE A 140 4.51 2.74 -10.78
N GLN A 141 3.65 3.62 -11.31
CA GLN A 141 3.36 3.70 -12.74
C GLN A 141 4.56 4.18 -13.57
N SER A 142 5.39 5.08 -13.02
CA SER A 142 6.58 5.58 -13.71
C SER A 142 7.74 4.57 -13.70
N LYS A 143 7.78 3.65 -12.72
CA LYS A 143 8.79 2.59 -12.67
C LYS A 143 8.48 1.52 -13.73
N ARG A 144 9.41 1.33 -14.68
CA ARG A 144 9.26 0.30 -15.71
C ARG A 144 9.25 -1.11 -15.10
N SER A 145 8.30 -1.93 -15.55
CA SER A 145 8.31 -3.37 -15.30
C SER A 145 9.46 -4.05 -16.03
N ARG A 146 9.91 -5.18 -15.49
CA ARG A 146 11.05 -5.94 -16.03
C ARG A 146 10.81 -6.52 -17.43
N LEU A 147 9.55 -6.63 -17.87
CA LEU A 147 9.15 -7.13 -19.18
C LEU A 147 8.00 -6.29 -19.78
N PRO A 148 7.99 -6.04 -21.11
CA PRO A 148 6.86 -5.47 -21.85
C PRO A 148 5.67 -6.44 -21.97
#